data_AF-A0A2V8I5R2-F1
#
_entry.id   AF-A0A2V8I5R2-F1
#
_cell.length_a   1.000
_cell.length_b   1.000
_cell.length_c   1.000
_cell.angle_alpha   90.00
_cell.angle_beta   90.00
_cell.angle_gamma   90.00
#
_symmetry.space_group_name_H-M   'P 1'
#
loop_
_entity.id
_entity.type
_entity.pdbx_description
1 polymer ?
#
loop_
_entity_poly.entity_id
_entity_poly.type
_entity_poly.pdbx_seq_one_letter_code
_entity_poly.pdbx_strand_id
1 'polypeptide(L)'
;MGWAVFVAGAVLSWGAYGVLLYLGQVQLGNPLKALLCVGVAYFLIGVLLPVAGLGSQGALSHFDTGGLIKATMAGALGAAGAACIIYAFKAGGLPVYVMPLVFGGAPIVNVVLSMAIHPPKAAINPMLYVGFLLASIGAAMVLYFRPAA
;
A
#
# COMPACT_ATOMS: atom_id res chain seq x y z
N MET A 1 -0.25 9.75 21.26
CA MET A 1 -0.15 10.06 19.82
C MET A 1 0.98 9.31 19.09
N GLY A 2 1.57 8.24 19.65
CA GLY A 2 2.70 7.54 19.02
C GLY A 2 2.39 6.86 17.67
N TRP A 3 1.15 6.42 17.45
CA TRP A 3 0.74 5.77 16.19
C TRP A 3 0.85 6.70 14.97
N ALA A 4 0.70 8.02 15.16
CA ALA A 4 0.77 8.99 14.06
C ALA A 4 2.17 9.06 13.43
N VAL A 5 3.23 8.80 14.21
CA VAL A 5 4.61 8.74 13.69
C VAL A 5 4.77 7.58 12.71
N PHE A 6 4.18 6.41 13.01
CA PHE A 6 4.20 5.26 12.09
C PHE A 6 3.37 5.51 10.83
N VAL A 7 2.27 6.27 10.95
CA VAL A 7 1.51 6.72 9.77
C VAL A 7 2.36 7.65 8.91
N ALA A 8 3.06 8.63 9.50
CA ALA A 8 3.96 9.51 8.76
C ALA A 8 5.09 8.71 8.09
N GLY A 9 5.67 7.73 8.79
CA GLY A 9 6.66 6.81 8.22
C GLY A 9 6.09 6.03 7.03
N ALA A 10 4.88 5.49 7.13
CA ALA A 10 4.22 4.81 6.03
C ALA A 10 4.00 5.74 4.83
N VAL A 11 3.54 6.97 5.05
CA VAL A 11 3.35 7.96 3.97
C VAL A 11 4.68 8.27 3.27
N LEU A 12 5.75 8.47 4.02
CA LEU A 12 7.08 8.75 3.46
C LEU A 12 7.62 7.54 2.67
N SER A 13 7.54 6.34 3.23
CA SER A 13 8.02 5.12 2.58
C SER A 13 7.25 4.81 1.29
N TRP A 14 5.92 4.86 1.32
CA TRP A 14 5.08 4.58 0.16
C TRP A 14 5.14 5.69 -0.91
N GLY A 15 5.32 6.95 -0.49
CA GLY A 15 5.55 8.08 -1.40
C GLY A 15 6.88 7.95 -2.15
N ALA A 16 7.98 7.66 -1.43
CA ALA A 16 9.30 7.45 -2.03
C ALA A 16 9.37 6.17 -2.88
N TYR A 17 8.67 5.11 -2.44
CA TYR A 17 8.64 3.81 -3.10
C TYR A 17 8.31 3.90 -4.58
N GLY A 18 7.27 4.64 -4.98
CA GLY A 18 6.87 4.73 -6.39
C GLY A 18 7.95 5.29 -7.30
N VAL A 19 8.65 6.33 -6.85
CA VAL A 19 9.73 6.98 -7.61
C VAL A 19 10.94 6.05 -7.72
N LEU A 20 11.40 5.51 -6.59
CA LEU A 20 12.57 4.63 -6.55
C LEU A 20 12.32 3.32 -7.31
N LEU A 21 11.11 2.77 -7.21
CA LEU A 21 10.72 1.56 -7.93
C LEU A 21 10.73 1.79 -9.43
N TYR A 22 10.18 2.90 -9.92
CA TYR A 22 10.21 3.23 -11.35
C TYR A 22 11.66 3.36 -11.85
N LEU A 23 12.50 4.11 -11.14
CA LEU A 23 13.92 4.26 -11.48
C LEU A 23 14.64 2.91 -11.51
N GLY A 24 14.49 2.10 -10.45
CA GLY A 24 15.09 0.78 -10.37
C GLY A 24 14.60 -0.15 -11.47
N GLN A 25 13.31 -0.15 -11.78
CA GLN A 25 12.75 -0.95 -12.87
C GLN A 25 13.33 -0.56 -14.23
N VAL A 26 13.43 0.74 -14.53
CA VAL A 26 14.00 1.25 -15.78
C VAL A 26 15.47 0.83 -15.89
N GLN A 27 16.25 1.00 -14.82
CA GLN A 27 17.66 0.62 -14.78
C GLN A 27 17.89 -0.89 -14.91
N LEU A 28 17.01 -1.71 -14.32
CA LEU A 28 17.07 -3.17 -14.41
C LEU A 28 16.57 -3.71 -15.76
N GLY A 29 15.82 -2.91 -16.53
CA GLY A 29 15.26 -3.24 -17.83
C GLY A 29 14.24 -4.40 -17.81
N ASN A 30 13.83 -4.88 -16.62
CA ASN A 30 12.93 -6.02 -16.49
C ASN A 30 12.06 -5.90 -15.22
N PRO A 31 10.72 -5.94 -15.34
CA PRO A 31 9.81 -5.81 -14.21
C PRO A 31 9.92 -6.94 -13.19
N LEU A 32 10.24 -8.16 -13.62
CA LEU A 32 10.40 -9.31 -12.71
C LEU A 32 11.67 -9.18 -11.86
N LYS A 33 12.74 -8.57 -12.39
CA LYS A 33 13.93 -8.26 -11.59
C LYS A 33 13.60 -7.24 -10.50
N ALA A 34 12.84 -6.19 -10.84
CA ALA A 34 12.37 -5.22 -9.87
C ALA A 34 11.47 -5.87 -8.81
N LEU A 35 10.52 -6.72 -9.23
CA LEU A 35 9.64 -7.45 -8.32
C LEU A 35 10.41 -8.40 -7.40
N LEU A 36 11.46 -9.05 -7.91
CA LEU A 36 12.36 -9.89 -7.10
C LEU A 36 13.06 -9.06 -6.01
N CYS A 37 13.59 -7.88 -6.35
CA CYS A 37 14.21 -6.98 -5.37
C CYS A 37 13.20 -6.54 -4.28
N VAL A 38 11.96 -6.23 -4.66
CA VAL A 38 10.89 -5.91 -3.71
C VAL A 38 10.57 -7.12 -2.82
N GLY A 39 10.49 -8.32 -3.40
CA GLY A 39 10.25 -9.57 -2.68
C GLY A 39 11.33 -9.87 -1.65
N VAL A 40 12.61 -9.68 -2.01
CA VAL A 40 13.73 -9.83 -1.08
C VAL A 40 13.60 -8.83 0.09
N ALA A 41 13.30 -7.57 -0.18
CA ALA A 41 13.11 -6.58 0.87
C ALA A 41 11.93 -6.94 1.80
N TYR A 42 10.83 -7.45 1.25
CA TYR A 42 9.68 -7.92 2.03
C TYR A 42 10.03 -9.11 2.90
N PHE A 43 10.85 -10.04 2.43
CA PHE A 43 11.34 -11.14 3.26
C PHE A 43 12.23 -10.64 4.40
N LEU A 44 13.22 -9.79 4.09
CA LEU A 44 14.16 -9.28 5.10
C LEU A 44 13.44 -8.50 6.21
N ILE A 45 12.52 -7.62 5.84
CA ILE A 45 11.80 -6.77 6.80
C ILE A 45 10.62 -7.51 7.43
N GLY A 46 9.81 -8.20 6.61
CA GLY A 46 8.57 -8.83 7.03
C GLY A 46 8.73 -10.20 7.69
N VAL A 47 9.90 -10.85 7.56
CA VAL A 47 10.19 -12.14 8.22
C VAL A 47 11.28 -11.99 9.26
N LEU A 48 12.46 -11.46 8.91
CA LEU A 48 13.60 -11.49 9.84
C LEU A 48 13.36 -10.58 11.06
N LEU A 49 12.82 -9.37 10.88
CA LEU A 49 12.55 -8.48 12.01
C LEU A 49 11.48 -9.04 12.96
N PRO A 50 10.30 -9.52 12.50
CA PRO A 50 9.33 -10.14 13.39
C PRO A 50 9.84 -11.40 14.08
N VAL A 51 10.60 -12.25 13.39
CA VAL A 51 11.17 -13.46 14.00
C VAL A 51 12.17 -13.11 15.09
N ALA A 52 13.06 -12.13 14.86
CA ALA A 52 13.99 -11.67 15.89
C ALA A 52 13.24 -11.05 17.09
N GLY A 53 12.23 -10.20 16.82
CA GLY A 53 11.41 -9.57 17.84
C GLY A 53 10.63 -10.56 18.69
N LEU A 54 9.87 -11.45 18.07
CA LEU A 54 9.09 -12.49 18.74
C LEU A 54 9.99 -13.51 19.44
N GLY A 55 11.13 -13.85 18.83
CA GLY A 55 12.14 -14.73 19.43
C GLY A 55 12.68 -14.17 20.73
N SER A 56 13.00 -12.87 20.78
CA SER A 56 13.44 -12.21 22.01
C SER A 56 12.37 -12.16 23.12
N GLN A 57 11.09 -12.30 22.74
CA GLN A 57 9.94 -12.27 23.64
C GLN A 57 9.45 -13.68 24.03
N GLY A 58 10.02 -14.75 23.45
CA GLY A 58 9.51 -16.11 23.63
C GLY A 58 8.11 -16.33 23.04
N ALA A 59 7.67 -15.45 22.12
CA ALA A 59 6.30 -15.38 21.60
C ALA A 59 6.15 -15.97 20.19
N LEU A 60 7.03 -16.91 19.81
CA LEU A 60 6.99 -17.60 18.51
C LEU A 60 5.99 -18.75 18.46
N SER A 61 5.15 -18.91 19.49
CA SER A 61 4.14 -19.97 19.61
C SER A 61 2.73 -19.40 19.80
N HIS A 62 1.71 -20.24 19.63
CA HIS A 62 0.30 -19.91 19.87
C HIS A 62 -0.30 -18.83 18.94
N PHE A 63 -0.10 -18.97 17.63
CA PHE A 63 -0.82 -18.14 16.65
C PHE A 63 -2.29 -18.56 16.53
N ASP A 64 -3.19 -17.60 16.58
CA ASP A 64 -4.61 -17.81 16.23
C ASP A 64 -4.75 -18.12 14.73
N THR A 65 -5.42 -19.21 14.39
CA THR A 65 -5.61 -19.65 13.00
C THR A 65 -6.34 -18.59 12.17
N GLY A 66 -7.33 -17.92 12.74
CA GLY A 66 -8.08 -16.87 12.06
C GLY A 66 -7.22 -15.64 11.76
N GLY A 67 -6.42 -15.23 12.75
CA GLY A 67 -5.43 -14.16 12.63
C GLY A 67 -4.36 -14.48 11.59
N LEU A 68 -3.84 -15.72 11.58
CA LEU A 68 -2.87 -16.21 10.62
C LEU A 68 -3.38 -16.07 9.19
N ILE A 69 -4.58 -16.61 8.90
CA ILE A 69 -5.16 -16.55 7.55
C ILE A 69 -5.36 -15.10 7.10
N LYS A 70 -5.95 -14.26 7.94
CA LYS A 70 -6.19 -12.84 7.62
C LYS A 70 -4.89 -12.06 7.37
N ALA A 71 -3.88 -12.26 8.23
CA ALA A 71 -2.59 -11.60 8.09
C ALA A 71 -1.84 -12.08 6.83
N THR A 72 -1.85 -13.38 6.54
CA THR A 72 -1.26 -13.93 5.32
C THR A 72 -1.96 -13.41 4.07
N MET A 73 -3.30 -13.37 4.05
CA MET A 73 -4.06 -12.79 2.94
C MET A 73 -3.75 -11.31 2.75
N ALA A 74 -3.66 -10.54 3.83
CA ALA A 74 -3.27 -9.12 3.77
C ALA A 74 -1.86 -8.95 3.18
N GLY A 75 -0.89 -9.79 3.57
CA GLY A 75 0.44 -9.81 2.99
C GLY A 75 0.45 -10.15 1.49
N ALA A 76 -0.34 -11.14 1.08
CA ALA A 76 -0.50 -11.51 -0.33
C ALA A 76 -1.11 -10.37 -1.16
N LEU A 77 -2.13 -9.68 -0.64
CA LEU A 77 -2.73 -8.51 -1.29
C LEU A 77 -1.73 -7.35 -1.43
N GLY A 78 -0.88 -7.13 -0.41
CA GLY A 78 0.19 -6.13 -0.47
C GLY A 78 1.22 -6.44 -1.57
N ALA A 79 1.69 -7.70 -1.63
CA ALA A 79 2.62 -8.15 -2.67
C ALA A 79 2.01 -8.09 -4.08
N ALA A 80 0.74 -8.46 -4.22
CA ALA A 80 -0.01 -8.32 -5.46
C ALA A 80 -0.13 -6.85 -5.90
N GLY A 81 -0.44 -5.94 -4.97
CA GLY A 81 -0.47 -4.50 -5.23
C GLY A 81 0.88 -3.96 -5.72
N ALA A 82 1.98 -4.34 -5.08
CA ALA A 82 3.33 -3.99 -5.52
C ALA A 82 3.63 -4.50 -6.94
N ALA A 83 3.24 -5.74 -7.25
CA ALA A 83 3.36 -6.29 -8.60
C ALA A 83 2.53 -5.50 -9.63
N CYS A 84 1.30 -5.11 -9.30
CA CYS A 84 0.47 -4.28 -10.18
C CYS A 84 1.12 -2.92 -10.48
N ILE A 85 1.74 -2.27 -9.49
CA ILE A 85 2.46 -0.99 -9.69
C ILE A 85 3.63 -1.17 -10.66
N ILE A 86 4.42 -2.23 -10.49
CA ILE A 86 5.54 -2.59 -11.38
C ILE A 86 5.02 -2.78 -12.82
N TYR A 87 3.96 -3.55 -12.99
CA TYR A 87 3.38 -3.77 -14.32
C TYR A 87 2.74 -2.51 -14.90
N ALA A 88 2.19 -1.61 -14.08
CA ALA A 88 1.71 -0.31 -14.54
C ALA A 88 2.86 0.56 -15.07
N PHE A 89 4.01 0.57 -14.40
CA PHE A 89 5.22 1.23 -14.89
C PHE A 89 5.74 0.58 -16.17
N LYS A 90 5.71 -0.75 -16.26
CA LYS A 90 6.10 -1.49 -17.47
C LYS A 90 5.20 -1.11 -18.65
N ALA A 91 3.92 -0.84 -18.40
CA ALA A 91 2.94 -0.41 -19.40
C ALA A 91 3.03 1.08 -19.75
N GLY A 92 4.05 1.81 -19.27
CA GLY A 92 4.29 3.22 -19.58
C GLY A 92 3.73 4.21 -18.56
N GLY A 93 3.18 3.74 -17.44
CA GLY A 93 2.79 4.62 -16.34
C GLY A 93 4.02 5.30 -15.70
N LEU A 94 3.91 6.59 -15.38
CA LEU A 94 4.93 7.28 -14.57
C LEU A 94 4.48 7.38 -13.10
N PRO A 95 5.40 7.47 -12.13
CA PRO A 95 5.08 7.61 -10.71
C PRO A 95 4.11 8.75 -10.41
N VAL A 96 4.24 9.87 -11.12
CA VAL A 96 3.36 11.05 -10.98
C VAL A 96 1.89 10.76 -11.33
N TYR A 97 1.60 9.67 -12.03
CA TYR A 97 0.22 9.24 -12.31
C TYR A 97 -0.20 8.05 -11.47
N VAL A 98 0.62 6.99 -11.49
CA VAL A 98 0.26 5.70 -10.89
C VAL A 98 0.10 5.86 -9.38
N MET A 99 1.02 6.56 -8.70
CA MET A 99 0.99 6.65 -7.24
C MET A 99 -0.22 7.45 -6.73
N PRO A 100 -0.53 8.65 -7.27
CA PRO A 100 -1.75 9.36 -6.86
C PRO A 100 -3.04 8.59 -7.15
N LEU A 101 -3.12 7.85 -8.27
CA LEU A 101 -4.29 7.03 -8.57
C LEU A 101 -4.45 5.88 -7.56
N VAL A 102 -3.36 5.19 -7.22
CA VAL A 102 -3.37 4.11 -6.23
C VAL A 102 -3.75 4.66 -4.86
N PHE A 103 -3.11 5.72 -4.38
CA PHE A 103 -3.36 6.26 -3.05
C PHE A 103 -4.62 7.11 -2.92
N GLY A 104 -5.17 7.60 -4.03
CA GLY A 104 -6.51 8.20 -4.06
C GLY A 104 -7.62 7.15 -4.05
N GLY A 105 -7.43 6.02 -4.72
CA GLY A 105 -8.40 4.93 -4.80
C GLY A 105 -8.40 3.98 -3.60
N ALA A 106 -7.23 3.66 -3.05
CA ALA A 106 -7.08 2.69 -1.96
C ALA A 106 -7.91 3.05 -0.70
N PRO A 107 -7.99 4.32 -0.25
CA PRO A 107 -8.86 4.70 0.87
C PRO A 107 -10.35 4.40 0.60
N ILE A 108 -10.82 4.61 -0.64
CA ILE A 108 -12.21 4.33 -1.02
C ILE A 108 -12.49 2.83 -0.89
N VAL A 109 -11.62 1.98 -1.45
CA VAL A 109 -11.72 0.52 -1.34
C VAL A 109 -11.68 0.08 0.13
N ASN A 110 -10.77 0.64 0.92
CA ASN A 110 -10.65 0.31 2.34
C ASN A 110 -11.93 0.63 3.12
N VAL A 111 -12.54 1.80 2.90
CA VAL A 111 -13.78 2.17 3.59
C VAL A 111 -14.94 1.29 3.14
N VAL A 112 -15.10 1.03 1.83
CA VAL A 112 -16.15 0.13 1.32
C VAL A 112 -16.01 -1.26 1.91
N LEU A 113 -14.81 -1.83 1.90
CA LEU A 113 -14.56 -3.15 2.47
C LEU A 113 -14.77 -3.16 3.99
N SER A 114 -14.36 -2.11 4.70
CA SER A 114 -14.60 -1.96 6.14
C SER A 114 -16.09 -1.93 6.45
N MET A 115 -16.89 -1.20 5.68
CA MET A 115 -18.35 -1.17 5.83
C MET A 115 -19.01 -2.51 5.48
N ALA A 116 -18.47 -3.24 4.50
CA ALA A 116 -18.99 -4.56 4.15
C ALA A 116 -18.70 -5.61 5.23
N ILE A 117 -17.51 -5.59 5.82
CA ILE A 117 -17.11 -6.50 6.90
C ILE A 117 -17.73 -6.08 8.24
N HIS A 118 -17.87 -4.78 8.48
CA HIS A 118 -18.46 -4.21 9.68
C HIS A 118 -19.62 -3.27 9.30
N PRO A 119 -20.82 -3.83 9.03
CA PRO A 119 -21.97 -3.05 8.62
C PRO A 119 -22.28 -1.91 9.61
N PRO A 120 -22.48 -0.68 9.11
CA PRO A 120 -22.75 0.46 9.97
C PRO A 120 -24.08 0.27 10.71
N LYS A 121 -24.05 0.44 12.04
CA LYS A 121 -25.24 0.30 12.90
C LYS A 121 -26.18 1.50 12.84
N ALA A 122 -25.73 2.59 12.24
CA ALA A 122 -26.46 3.83 12.05
C ALA A 122 -26.40 4.24 10.57
N ALA A 123 -27.26 5.17 10.17
CA ALA A 123 -27.23 5.73 8.83
C ALA A 123 -25.84 6.31 8.51
N ILE A 124 -25.32 6.00 7.33
CA ILE A 124 -24.04 6.53 6.86
C ILE A 124 -24.17 8.04 6.71
N ASN A 125 -23.28 8.79 7.36
CA ASN A 125 -23.26 10.24 7.23
C ASN A 125 -22.97 10.63 5.77
N PRO A 126 -23.83 11.42 5.10
CA PRO A 126 -23.62 11.81 3.70
C PRO A 126 -22.26 12.49 3.42
N MET A 127 -21.65 13.11 4.43
CA MET A 127 -20.32 13.71 4.33
C MET A 127 -19.22 12.70 4.01
N LEU A 128 -19.42 11.40 4.26
CA LEU A 128 -18.50 10.36 3.83
C LEU A 128 -18.35 10.32 2.31
N TYR A 129 -19.47 10.38 1.59
CA TYR A 129 -19.48 10.38 0.12
C TYR A 129 -18.88 11.67 -0.45
N VAL A 130 -19.12 12.81 0.23
CA VAL A 130 -18.43 14.07 -0.09
C VAL A 130 -16.92 13.92 0.09
N GLY A 131 -16.47 13.23 1.15
CA GLY A 131 -15.06 12.91 1.36
C GLY A 131 -14.45 12.09 0.22
N PHE A 132 -15.15 11.06 -0.28
CA PHE A 132 -14.70 10.30 -1.45
C PHE A 132 -14.61 11.14 -2.73
N LEU A 133 -15.60 12.01 -2.95
CA LEU A 133 -15.59 12.93 -4.08
C LEU A 133 -14.40 13.88 -3.99
N LEU A 134 -14.16 14.49 -2.83
CA LEU A 134 -13.05 15.40 -2.60
C LEU A 134 -11.68 14.70 -2.74
N ALA A 135 -11.54 13.47 -2.24
CA ALA A 135 -10.31 12.69 -2.43
C ALA A 135 -10.05 12.38 -3.91
N SER A 136 -11.09 12.01 -4.66
CA SER A 136 -11.01 11.75 -6.10
C SER A 136 -10.68 13.02 -6.88
N ILE A 137 -11.30 14.15 -6.55
CA ILE A 137 -11.00 15.47 -7.14
C ILE A 137 -9.57 15.89 -6.80
N GLY A 138 -9.12 15.73 -5.56
CA GLY A 138 -7.75 16.04 -5.16
C GLY A 138 -6.73 15.24 -5.95
N ALA A 139 -6.95 13.93 -6.11
CA ALA A 139 -6.12 13.10 -6.97
C ALA A 139 -6.16 13.60 -8.44
N ALA A 140 -7.33 13.90 -8.98
CA ALA A 140 -7.47 14.45 -10.33
C ALA A 140 -6.75 15.79 -10.52
N MET A 141 -6.79 16.68 -9.52
CA MET A 141 -6.07 17.96 -9.55
C MET A 141 -4.56 17.76 -9.55
N VAL A 142 -4.04 16.84 -8.73
CA VAL A 142 -2.60 16.49 -8.75
C VAL A 142 -2.19 15.98 -10.12
N LEU A 143 -3.03 15.16 -10.75
CA LEU A 143 -2.78 14.65 -12.10
C LEU A 143 -2.84 15.77 -13.14
N TYR A 144 -3.83 16.65 -13.07
CA TYR A 144 -4.08 17.69 -14.07
C TYR A 144 -3.06 18.83 -14.00
N PHE A 145 -2.76 19.32 -12.80
CA PHE A 145 -1.85 20.45 -12.57
C PHE A 145 -0.41 20.03 -12.29
N ARG A 146 -0.04 18.78 -12.58
CA ARG A 146 1.35 18.35 -12.48
C ARG A 146 2.25 19.23 -13.38
N PRO A 147 3.47 19.55 -12.95
CA PRO A 147 4.42 20.22 -13.81
C PRO A 147 4.67 19.39 -15.08
N ALA A 148 4.59 20.02 -16.24
CA ALA A 148 5.12 19.43 -17.46
C ALA A 148 6.65 19.37 -17.31
N ALA A 149 7.23 18.18 -17.50
CA ALA A 149 8.67 18.01 -17.63
C ALA A 149 9.09 18.27 -19.08
#